data_AF-R1DMK4-F1
#
_entry.id   AF-R1DMK4-F1
#
_cell.length_a   1.000
_cell.length_b   1.000
_cell.length_c   1.000
_cell.angle_alpha   90.00
_cell.angle_beta   90.00
_cell.angle_gamma   90.00
#
_symmetry.space_group_name_H-M   'P 1'
#
loop_
_entity.id
_entity.type
_entity.pdbx_description
1 polymer ?
#
loop_
_entity_poly.entity_id
_entity_poly.type
_entity_poly.pdbx_seq_one_letter_code
_entity_poly.pdbx_strand_id
1 'polypeptide(L)'
;MFSSKPKYSADKTKVHLKMLCNRFQLLTQKKANLAKQQKRQVATLLRDDKEQNARILVEHIIREARPPRPDYTLESYGILRQYAEMLLARLEVVNSEDHLKPEIAEAVCALLYAGWLYGSEIPELKVLHAQFTAKYGKEYAQEVIENKEKYLNHRLVRMLT
;
A
#
# COMPACT_ATOMS: atom_id res chain seq x y z
N MET A 1 0.94 -37.31 -0.55
CA MET A 1 -0.03 -36.33 -0.01
C MET A 1 -0.13 -35.17 -0.99
N PHE A 2 -1.33 -34.94 -1.54
CA PHE A 2 -1.58 -33.94 -2.58
C PHE A 2 -1.40 -32.53 -2.03
N SER A 3 -0.24 -31.92 -2.27
CA SER A 3 -0.01 -30.51 -2.00
C SER A 3 -0.79 -29.71 -3.05
N SER A 4 -2.00 -29.31 -2.69
CA SER A 4 -2.84 -28.42 -3.49
C SER A 4 -2.06 -27.12 -3.73
N LYS A 5 -1.54 -26.96 -4.96
CA LYS A 5 -0.97 -25.68 -5.41
C LYS A 5 -2.04 -24.61 -5.18
N PRO A 6 -1.73 -23.44 -4.61
CA PRO A 6 -2.71 -22.39 -4.44
C PRO A 6 -3.31 -22.08 -5.82
N LYS A 7 -4.58 -22.41 -6.02
CA LYS A 7 -5.29 -22.13 -7.28
C LYS A 7 -5.68 -20.66 -7.27
N TYR A 8 -5.42 -19.97 -8.38
CA TYR A 8 -5.90 -18.61 -8.57
C TYR A 8 -7.44 -18.59 -8.49
N SER A 9 -7.98 -17.67 -7.70
CA SER A 9 -9.41 -17.43 -7.58
C SER A 9 -9.72 -15.96 -7.85
N ALA A 10 -10.48 -15.73 -8.93
CA ALA A 10 -10.98 -14.42 -9.33
C ALA A 10 -11.78 -13.74 -8.22
N ASP A 11 -12.72 -14.47 -7.61
CA ASP A 11 -13.59 -13.94 -6.55
C ASP A 11 -12.80 -13.58 -5.30
N LYS A 12 -11.84 -14.43 -4.92
CA LYS A 12 -10.95 -14.15 -3.79
C LYS A 12 -10.13 -12.90 -4.05
N THR A 13 -9.53 -12.78 -5.23
CA THR A 13 -8.74 -11.60 -5.63
C THR A 13 -9.59 -10.34 -5.59
N LYS A 14 -10.82 -10.38 -6.13
CA LYS A 14 -11.78 -9.27 -6.11
C LYS A 14 -12.12 -8.80 -4.70
N VAL A 15 -12.42 -9.73 -3.79
CA VAL A 15 -12.76 -9.41 -2.40
C VAL A 15 -11.56 -8.78 -1.69
N HIS A 16 -10.37 -9.37 -1.83
CA HIS A 16 -9.16 -8.85 -1.19
C HIS A 16 -8.71 -7.50 -1.74
N LEU A 17 -8.89 -7.23 -3.04
CA LEU A 17 -8.63 -5.91 -3.62
C LEU A 17 -9.58 -4.85 -3.03
N LYS A 18 -10.88 -5.16 -2.88
CA LYS A 18 -11.84 -4.24 -2.24
C LYS A 18 -11.49 -3.96 -0.78
N MET A 19 -11.14 -5.00 -0.03
CA MET A 19 -10.70 -4.86 1.36
C MET A 19 -9.42 -4.03 1.47
N LEU A 20 -8.46 -4.22 0.55
CA LEU A 20 -7.24 -3.44 0.49
C LEU A 20 -7.53 -1.95 0.26
N CYS A 21 -8.42 -1.61 -0.68
CA CYS A 21 -8.81 -0.22 -0.94
C CYS A 21 -9.43 0.43 0.30
N ASN A 22 -10.35 -0.28 0.97
CA ASN A 22 -10.96 0.20 2.20
C ASN A 22 -9.93 0.37 3.33
N ARG A 23 -8.96 -0.55 3.45
CA ARG A 23 -7.92 -0.46 4.47
C ARG A 23 -7.01 0.73 4.25
N PHE A 24 -6.55 0.97 3.02
CA PHE A 24 -5.77 2.16 2.70
C PHE A 24 -6.57 3.44 2.98
N GLN A 25 -7.86 3.47 2.64
CA GLN A 25 -8.73 4.59 2.98
C GLN A 25 -8.79 4.85 4.50
N LEU A 26 -8.96 3.80 5.31
CA LEU A 26 -9.00 3.91 6.77
C LEU A 26 -7.66 4.38 7.35
N LEU A 27 -6.54 3.90 6.81
CA LEU A 27 -5.19 4.32 7.23
C LEU A 27 -4.95 5.81 6.93
N THR A 28 -5.35 6.28 5.75
CA THR A 28 -5.29 7.70 5.39
C THR A 28 -6.18 8.54 6.32
N GLN A 29 -7.42 8.11 6.56
CA GLN A 29 -8.35 8.80 7.46
C GLN A 29 -7.84 8.83 8.91
N LYS A 30 -7.24 7.74 9.40
CA LYS A 30 -6.64 7.67 10.74
C LYS A 30 -5.54 8.70 10.91
N LYS A 31 -4.62 8.84 9.94
CA LYS A 31 -3.58 9.88 9.98
C LYS A 31 -4.16 11.29 9.93
N ALA A 32 -5.14 11.54 9.05
CA ALA A 32 -5.79 12.84 8.98
C ALA A 32 -6.48 13.22 10.30
N ASN A 33 -7.13 12.26 10.95
CA ASN A 33 -7.77 12.45 12.25
C ASN A 33 -6.75 12.71 13.37
N LEU A 34 -5.64 11.97 13.39
CA LEU A 34 -4.56 12.19 14.36
C LEU A 34 -3.98 13.59 14.24
N ALA A 35 -3.69 14.05 13.02
CA ALA A 35 -3.20 15.41 12.78
C ALA A 35 -4.22 16.47 13.23
N LYS A 36 -5.52 16.25 13.03
CA LYS A 36 -6.59 17.14 13.51
C LYS A 36 -6.68 17.15 15.04
N GLN A 37 -6.52 16.00 15.68
CA GLN A 37 -6.51 15.87 17.14
C GLN A 37 -5.30 16.58 17.76
N GLN A 38 -4.10 16.37 17.22
CA GLN A 38 -2.88 17.06 17.64
C GLN A 38 -3.03 18.58 17.53
N LYS A 39 -3.59 19.11 16.43
CA LYS A 39 -3.89 20.55 16.29
C LYS A 39 -4.87 21.07 17.34
N ARG A 40 -5.90 20.30 17.70
CA ARG A 40 -6.84 20.67 18.78
C ARG A 40 -6.16 20.66 20.15
N GLN A 41 -5.23 19.74 20.38
CA GLN A 41 -4.45 19.68 21.62
C GLN A 41 -3.55 20.91 21.77
N VAL A 42 -2.88 21.34 20.69
CA VAL A 42 -2.13 22.62 20.68
C VAL A 42 -3.06 23.79 21.04
N ALA A 43 -4.23 23.88 20.41
CA ALA A 43 -5.18 24.96 20.69
C ALA A 43 -5.66 24.96 22.14
N THR A 44 -5.77 23.78 22.77
CA THR A 44 -6.17 23.66 24.19
C THR A 44 -5.03 24.10 25.11
N LEU A 45 -3.79 23.70 24.83
CA LEU A 45 -2.62 24.12 25.61
C LEU A 45 -2.39 25.64 25.55
N LEU A 46 -2.67 26.26 24.41
CA LEU A 46 -2.60 27.72 24.27
C LEU A 46 -3.71 28.45 25.04
N ARG A 47 -4.89 27.85 25.20
CA ARG A 47 -5.98 28.43 26.03
C ARG A 47 -5.69 28.33 27.53
N ASP A 48 -4.92 27.33 27.94
CA ASP A 48 -4.50 27.10 29.32
C ASP A 48 -3.24 27.91 29.71
N ASP A 49 -2.78 28.84 28.87
CA ASP A 49 -1.51 29.60 29.02
C ASP A 49 -0.24 28.70 29.16
N LYS A 50 -0.30 27.46 28.70
CA LYS A 50 0.83 26.49 28.72
C LYS A 50 1.67 26.57 27.45
N GLU A 51 2.20 27.76 27.15
CA GLU A 51 2.88 28.04 25.87
C GLU A 51 4.10 27.14 25.61
N GLN A 52 4.91 26.87 26.65
CA GLN A 52 6.08 25.98 26.52
C GLN A 52 5.68 24.56 26.07
N ASN A 53 4.59 24.02 26.63
CA ASN A 53 4.09 22.70 26.26
C ASN A 53 3.50 22.69 24.85
N ALA A 54 2.78 23.75 24.47
CA ALA A 54 2.27 23.92 23.11
C ALA A 54 3.42 23.95 22.10
N ARG A 55 4.52 24.65 22.41
CA ARG A 55 5.70 24.75 21.54
C ARG A 55 6.41 23.41 21.36
N ILE A 56 6.62 22.66 22.45
CA ILE A 56 7.18 21.29 22.37
C ILE A 56 6.30 20.39 21.49
N LEU A 57 4.98 20.45 21.68
CA LEU A 57 4.04 19.62 20.93
C LEU A 57 3.98 20.00 19.45
N VAL A 58 4.06 21.29 19.11
CA VAL A 58 4.18 21.76 17.72
C VAL A 58 5.51 21.33 17.09
N GLU A 59 6.63 21.44 17.82
CA GLU A 59 7.91 20.93 17.33
C GLU A 59 7.85 19.42 17.09
N HIS A 60 7.19 18.66 17.95
CA HIS A 60 6.99 17.23 17.75
C HIS A 60 6.14 16.95 16.50
N ILE A 61 5.00 17.63 16.32
CA ILE A 61 4.18 17.52 15.09
C ILE A 61 4.99 17.88 13.85
N ILE A 62 5.79 18.94 13.90
CA ILE A 62 6.62 19.37 12.77
C ILE A 62 7.74 18.36 12.53
N ARG A 63 8.38 17.80 13.56
CA ARG A 63 9.42 16.77 13.40
C ARG A 63 8.85 15.47 12.84
N GLU A 64 7.63 15.09 13.23
CA GLU A 64 6.91 13.98 12.60
C GLU A 64 6.54 14.28 11.13
N ALA A 65 6.24 15.55 10.81
CA ALA A 65 5.81 15.96 9.48
C ALA A 65 6.93 16.45 8.54
N ARG A 66 8.14 16.76 9.03
CA ARG A 66 9.22 17.42 8.26
C ARG A 66 10.35 16.43 7.91
N PRO A 67 10.85 16.42 6.66
CA PRO A 67 11.77 15.41 6.13
C PRO A 67 13.18 15.41 6.74
N PRO A 68 13.97 14.34 6.54
CA PRO A 68 14.46 14.08 5.19
C PRO A 68 13.56 13.24 4.31
N ARG A 69 12.67 12.36 4.81
CA ARG A 69 11.58 11.70 4.03
C ARG A 69 10.45 11.17 4.94
N PRO A 70 9.43 11.98 5.33
CA PRO A 70 8.39 11.54 6.23
C PRO A 70 7.22 11.01 5.38
N ASP A 71 6.94 9.72 5.50
CA ASP A 71 5.75 9.04 4.96
C ASP A 71 5.67 8.79 3.45
N TYR A 72 6.74 8.30 2.83
CA TYR A 72 6.54 7.56 1.58
C TYR A 72 5.54 6.41 1.74
N THR A 73 5.36 5.89 2.95
CA THR A 73 4.35 4.89 3.26
C THR A 73 2.92 5.36 2.98
N LEU A 74 2.57 6.62 3.27
CA LEU A 74 1.20 7.11 3.01
C LEU A 74 1.00 7.43 1.51
N GLU A 75 2.01 8.02 0.89
CA GLU A 75 1.99 8.31 -0.55
C GLU A 75 2.01 7.01 -1.36
N SER A 76 2.79 6.02 -0.94
CA SER A 76 2.84 4.68 -1.54
C SER A 76 1.53 3.94 -1.34
N TYR A 77 0.89 4.01 -0.16
CA TYR A 77 -0.47 3.47 0.02
C TYR A 77 -1.49 4.13 -0.92
N GLY A 78 -1.35 5.42 -1.19
CA GLY A 78 -2.17 6.13 -2.17
C GLY A 78 -2.01 5.55 -3.59
N ILE A 79 -0.77 5.36 -4.04
CA ILE A 79 -0.50 4.81 -5.38
C ILE A 79 -0.89 3.32 -5.46
N LEU A 80 -0.59 2.53 -4.43
CA LEU A 80 -0.98 1.12 -4.35
C LEU A 80 -2.52 0.97 -4.34
N ARG A 81 -3.24 1.88 -3.69
CA ARG A 81 -4.70 1.94 -3.75
C ARG A 81 -5.17 2.21 -5.17
N GLN A 82 -4.61 3.21 -5.86
CA GLN A 82 -4.98 3.52 -7.25
C GLN A 82 -4.78 2.31 -8.17
N TYR A 83 -3.67 1.59 -8.00
CA TYR A 83 -3.45 0.34 -8.74
C TYR A 83 -4.47 -0.74 -8.39
N ALA A 84 -4.80 -0.92 -7.11
CA ALA A 84 -5.83 -1.88 -6.70
C ALA A 84 -7.21 -1.54 -7.29
N GLU A 85 -7.58 -0.25 -7.35
CA GLU A 85 -8.82 0.23 -7.98
C GLU A 85 -8.80 0.01 -9.50
N MET A 86 -7.67 0.26 -10.17
CA MET A 86 -7.48 -0.02 -11.60
C MET A 86 -7.64 -1.51 -11.91
N LEU A 87 -7.04 -2.39 -11.09
CA LEU A 87 -7.20 -3.84 -11.24
C LEU A 87 -8.64 -4.27 -11.00
N LEU A 88 -9.33 -3.72 -10.00
CA LEU A 88 -10.75 -3.99 -9.74
C LEU A 88 -11.63 -3.64 -10.95
N ALA A 89 -11.40 -2.49 -11.56
CA ALA A 89 -12.15 -2.04 -12.74
C ALA A 89 -11.90 -2.91 -13.97
N ARG A 90 -10.75 -3.58 -14.05
CA ARG A 90 -10.31 -4.40 -15.19
C ARG A 90 -10.14 -5.88 -14.85
N LEU A 91 -10.86 -6.38 -13.83
CA LEU A 91 -10.72 -7.76 -13.35
C LEU A 91 -11.05 -8.80 -14.43
N GLU A 92 -11.96 -8.50 -15.35
CA GLU A 92 -12.29 -9.40 -16.46
C GLU A 92 -11.08 -9.65 -17.35
N VAL A 93 -10.29 -8.62 -17.66
CA VAL A 93 -9.04 -8.74 -18.42
C VAL A 93 -8.01 -9.54 -17.61
N VAL A 94 -7.91 -9.27 -16.31
CA VAL A 94 -7.02 -10.05 -15.41
C VAL A 94 -7.42 -11.51 -15.36
N ASN A 95 -8.70 -11.86 -15.45
CA ASN A 95 -9.18 -13.25 -15.38
C ASN A 95 -9.07 -13.98 -16.72
N SER A 96 -9.39 -13.30 -17.82
CA SER A 96 -9.50 -13.90 -19.16
C SER A 96 -8.14 -14.19 -19.78
N GLU A 97 -7.12 -13.45 -19.36
CA GLU A 97 -5.79 -13.57 -19.95
C GLU A 97 -4.80 -14.26 -19.02
N ASP A 98 -4.03 -15.18 -19.61
CA ASP A 98 -2.95 -15.89 -18.95
C ASP A 98 -1.64 -15.08 -18.95
N HIS A 99 -1.51 -14.11 -19.87
CA HIS A 99 -0.32 -13.27 -20.00
C HIS A 99 -0.54 -11.87 -19.42
N LEU A 100 0.53 -11.31 -18.85
CA LEU A 100 0.52 -10.00 -18.23
C LEU A 100 0.56 -8.91 -19.32
N LYS A 101 -0.57 -8.26 -19.58
CA LYS A 101 -0.63 -7.10 -20.49
C LYS A 101 0.19 -5.93 -19.94
N PRO A 102 0.89 -5.15 -20.80
CA PRO A 102 1.71 -4.02 -20.36
C PRO A 102 0.91 -2.97 -19.58
N GLU A 103 -0.36 -2.77 -19.91
CA GLU A 103 -1.25 -1.82 -19.21
C GLU A 103 -1.55 -2.19 -17.75
N ILE A 104 -1.52 -3.49 -17.43
CA ILE A 104 -1.87 -4.04 -16.12
C ILE A 104 -0.63 -4.51 -15.36
N ALA A 105 0.46 -4.76 -16.10
CA ALA A 105 1.70 -5.31 -15.59
C ALA A 105 2.28 -4.49 -14.44
N GLU A 106 2.35 -3.18 -14.60
CA GLU A 106 2.88 -2.29 -13.57
C GLU A 106 2.10 -2.40 -12.25
N ALA A 107 0.76 -2.41 -12.32
CA ALA A 107 -0.10 -2.51 -11.15
C ALA A 107 0.00 -3.86 -10.44
N VAL A 108 0.08 -4.96 -11.20
CA VAL A 108 0.27 -6.30 -10.64
C VAL A 108 1.63 -6.43 -9.99
N CYS A 109 2.71 -6.00 -10.66
CA CYS A 109 4.06 -6.03 -10.13
C CYS A 109 4.19 -5.17 -8.87
N ALA A 110 3.57 -3.99 -8.85
CA ALA A 110 3.59 -3.09 -7.69
C ALA A 110 2.91 -3.73 -6.47
N LEU A 111 1.73 -4.34 -6.64
CA LEU A 111 1.03 -5.02 -5.55
C LEU A 111 1.74 -6.32 -5.12
N LEU A 112 2.37 -7.03 -6.05
CA LEU A 112 3.15 -8.22 -5.76
C LEU A 112 4.37 -7.88 -4.89
N TYR A 113 5.11 -6.84 -5.27
CA TYR A 113 6.24 -6.34 -4.49
C TYR A 113 5.80 -5.80 -3.12
N ALA A 114 4.73 -4.99 -3.10
CA ALA A 114 4.17 -4.47 -1.85
C ALA A 114 3.67 -5.59 -0.92
N GLY A 115 3.15 -6.69 -1.45
CA GLY A 115 2.76 -7.85 -0.62
C GLY A 115 3.92 -8.68 -0.10
N TRP A 116 5.07 -8.63 -0.74
CA TRP A 116 6.31 -9.18 -0.17
C TRP A 116 6.83 -8.30 0.96
N LEU A 117 6.84 -6.97 0.76
CA LEU A 117 7.40 -6.01 1.73
C LEU A 117 6.48 -5.76 2.94
N TYR A 118 5.20 -5.46 2.71
CA TYR A 118 4.21 -5.11 3.74
C TYR A 118 3.27 -6.26 4.12
N GLY A 119 3.53 -7.48 3.63
CA GLY A 119 2.66 -8.64 3.89
C GLY A 119 2.57 -9.03 5.38
N SER A 120 3.50 -8.58 6.22
CA SER A 120 3.43 -8.73 7.67
C SER A 120 2.43 -7.77 8.33
N GLU A 121 2.30 -6.56 7.80
CA GLU A 121 1.45 -5.49 8.35
C GLU A 121 0.03 -5.49 7.74
N ILE A 122 -0.07 -5.88 6.47
CA ILE A 122 -1.31 -5.84 5.67
C ILE A 122 -1.61 -7.26 5.16
N PRO A 123 -2.46 -8.03 5.85
CA PRO A 123 -2.78 -9.41 5.47
C PRO A 123 -3.45 -9.50 4.09
N GLU A 124 -4.15 -8.46 3.66
CA GLU A 124 -4.77 -8.38 2.33
C GLU A 124 -3.72 -8.41 1.22
N LEU A 125 -2.60 -7.70 1.38
CA LEU A 125 -1.50 -7.72 0.42
C LEU A 125 -0.81 -9.09 0.40
N LYS A 126 -0.66 -9.76 1.55
CA LYS A 126 -0.11 -11.12 1.62
C LYS A 126 -0.94 -12.13 0.81
N VAL A 127 -2.27 -12.02 0.89
CA VAL A 127 -3.16 -12.88 0.12
C VAL A 127 -3.09 -12.55 -1.37
N LEU A 128 -3.05 -11.27 -1.73
CA LEU A 128 -2.92 -10.83 -3.13
C LEU A 128 -1.59 -11.28 -3.75
N HIS A 129 -0.49 -11.17 -3.02
CA HIS A 129 0.80 -11.72 -3.42
C HIS A 129 0.68 -13.22 -3.75
N ALA A 130 0.11 -14.02 -2.84
CA ALA A 130 -0.09 -15.45 -3.08
C ALA A 130 -1.00 -15.75 -4.29
N GLN A 131 -2.03 -14.93 -4.55
CA GLN A 131 -2.90 -15.08 -5.73
C GLN A 131 -2.17 -14.75 -7.03
N PHE A 132 -1.39 -13.65 -7.07
CA PHE A 132 -0.63 -13.28 -8.25
C PHE A 132 0.52 -14.25 -8.53
N THR A 133 1.22 -14.72 -7.49
CA THR A 133 2.23 -15.78 -7.61
C THR A 133 1.64 -17.10 -8.12
N ALA A 134 0.42 -17.44 -7.70
CA ALA A 134 -0.29 -18.61 -8.20
C ALA A 134 -0.66 -18.50 -9.69
N LYS A 135 -0.97 -17.28 -10.15
CA LYS A 135 -1.40 -17.01 -11.54
C LYS A 135 -0.22 -16.88 -12.51
N TYR A 136 0.79 -16.08 -12.16
CA TYR A 136 1.93 -15.75 -13.04
C TYR A 136 3.18 -16.59 -12.79
N GLY A 137 3.17 -17.42 -11.75
CA GLY A 137 4.28 -18.28 -11.39
C GLY A 137 5.21 -17.69 -10.32
N LYS A 138 5.94 -18.58 -9.65
CA LYS A 138 6.88 -18.23 -8.57
C LYS A 138 8.15 -17.56 -9.09
N GLU A 139 8.65 -18.02 -10.23
CA GLU A 139 9.84 -17.47 -10.89
C GLU A 139 9.62 -16.00 -11.26
N TYR A 140 8.44 -15.69 -11.83
CA TYR A 140 8.06 -14.31 -12.15
C TYR A 140 7.97 -13.43 -10.90
N ALA A 141 7.38 -13.94 -9.83
CA ALA A 141 7.29 -13.20 -8.57
C ALA A 141 8.68 -12.87 -7.99
N GLN A 142 9.63 -13.80 -8.08
CA GLN A 142 11.02 -13.57 -7.66
C GLN A 142 11.73 -12.57 -8.56
N GLU A 143 11.56 -12.68 -9.88
CA GLU A 143 12.16 -11.74 -10.84
C GLU A 143 11.69 -10.31 -10.61
N VAL A 144 10.40 -10.10 -10.27
CA VAL A 144 9.86 -8.77 -9.95
C VAL A 144 10.46 -8.20 -8.66
N ILE A 145 10.74 -9.05 -7.66
CA ILE A 145 11.37 -8.63 -6.40
C ILE A 145 12.84 -8.26 -6.62
N GLU A 146 13.58 -9.05 -7.39
CA GLU A 146 14.99 -8.85 -7.68
C GLU A 146 15.22 -7.68 -8.66
N ASN A 147 14.42 -7.60 -9.73
CA ASN A 147 14.52 -6.59 -10.79
C ASN A 147 13.44 -5.51 -10.67
N LYS A 148 13.17 -5.02 -9.45
CA LYS A 148 12.12 -4.03 -9.17
C LYS A 148 12.21 -2.75 -10.01
N GLU A 149 13.39 -2.32 -10.41
CA GLU A 149 13.61 -1.11 -11.22
C GLU A 149 13.19 -1.27 -12.69
N LYS A 150 13.10 -2.51 -13.18
CA LYS A 150 12.66 -2.83 -14.56
C LYS A 150 11.14 -2.82 -14.70
N TYR A 151 10.43 -3.15 -13.62
CA TYR A 151 8.98 -3.38 -13.62
C TYR A 151 8.18 -2.29 -12.89
N LEU A 152 8.84 -1.48 -12.05
CA LEU A 152 8.19 -0.43 -11.26
C LEU A 152 8.74 0.94 -11.61
N ASN A 153 7.88 1.95 -11.59
CA ASN A 153 8.27 3.34 -11.74
C ASN A 153 9.34 3.73 -10.69
N HIS A 154 10.39 4.44 -11.11
CA HIS A 154 11.46 4.90 -10.21
C HIS A 154 10.94 5.70 -9.01
N ARG A 155 9.82 6.44 -9.18
CA ARG A 155 9.16 7.15 -8.08
C ARG A 155 8.62 6.18 -7.02
N LEU A 156 8.00 5.09 -7.45
CA LEU A 156 7.47 4.05 -6.58
C LEU A 156 8.56 3.25 -5.89
N VAL A 157 9.63 2.87 -6.61
CA VAL A 157 10.77 2.16 -6.00
C VAL A 157 11.40 3.00 -4.89
N ARG A 158 11.56 4.31 -5.11
CA ARG A 158 12.08 5.25 -4.12
C ARG A 158 11.13 5.49 -2.94
N MET A 159 9.83 5.23 -3.12
CA MET A 159 8.82 5.33 -2.07
C MET A 159 8.68 4.04 -1.25
N LEU A 160 8.88 2.89 -1.90
CA LEU A 160 8.76 1.58 -1.28
C LEU A 160 10.08 1.08 -0.65
N THR A 161 11.23 1.70 -1.01
CA THR A 161 12.57 1.40 -0.45
C THR A 161 13.10 2.60 0.34
#